data_AF-A0A820KTK4-F1
#
_entry.id   AF-A0A820KTK4-F1
#
_cell.length_a   1.000
_cell.length_b   1.000
_cell.length_c   1.000
_cell.angle_alpha   90.00
_cell.angle_beta   90.00
_cell.angle_gamma   90.00
#
_symmetry.space_group_name_H-M   'P 1'
#
loop_
_entity.id
_entity.type
_entity.pdbx_description
1 polymer ?
#
loop_
_entity_poly.entity_id
_entity_poly.type
_entity_poly.pdbx_seq_one_letter_code
_entity_poly.pdbx_strand_id
1 'polypeptide(L)'
;TIELSVNIEDTARELIKLLEKASHPANLLLIPTLDIEIVWQTHLLRPEIYQADCIRLFRRIIDHKLLVNYIEDFLKEQAFRDTCQFYEQRFGEQ
;
A
#
# COMPACT_ATOMS: atom_id res chain seq x y z
N THR A 1 16.82 -6.77 -18.91
CA THR A 1 16.54 -6.87 -17.47
C THR A 1 16.21 -5.48 -16.99
N ILE A 2 14.95 -5.22 -16.63
CA ILE A 2 14.61 -3.95 -16.00
C ILE A 2 15.23 -4.04 -14.60
N GLU A 3 16.38 -3.40 -14.41
CA GLU A 3 16.87 -3.12 -13.07
C GLU A 3 15.87 -2.15 -12.46
N LEU A 4 14.90 -2.71 -11.73
CA LEU A 4 14.18 -1.97 -10.72
C LEU A 4 15.22 -1.59 -9.67
N SER A 5 15.95 -0.51 -9.93
CA SER A 5 16.69 0.25 -8.93
C SER A 5 15.66 0.91 -7.99
N VAL A 6 14.87 0.08 -7.31
CA VAL A 6 14.13 0.50 -6.13
C VAL A 6 15.22 0.71 -5.10
N ASN A 7 15.61 1.97 -4.91
CA ASN A 7 16.52 2.32 -3.84
C ASN A 7 15.77 2.04 -2.53
N ILE A 8 16.05 0.88 -1.95
CA ILE A 8 15.38 0.36 -0.74
C ILE A 8 15.42 1.41 0.37
N GLU A 9 16.46 2.23 0.45
CA GLU A 9 16.57 3.29 1.47
C GLU A 9 15.62 4.46 1.21
N ASP A 10 15.45 4.87 -0.05
CA ASP A 10 14.51 5.93 -0.43
C ASP A 10 13.07 5.44 -0.27
N THR A 11 12.77 4.22 -0.70
CA THR A 11 11.45 3.62 -0.54
C THR A 11 11.12 3.37 0.94
N ALA A 12 12.10 2.97 1.77
CA ALA A 12 11.91 2.85 3.22
C ALA A 12 11.66 4.22 3.87
N ARG A 13 12.35 5.27 3.43
CA ARG A 13 12.12 6.64 3.92
C ARG A 13 10.73 7.14 3.58
N GLU A 14 10.26 6.86 2.37
CA GLU A 14 8.93 7.27 1.93
C GLU A 14 7.82 6.45 2.60
N LEU A 15 8.07 5.16 2.85
CA LEU A 15 7.23 4.33 3.72
C LEU A 15 7.13 4.92 5.13
N ILE A 16 8.24 5.33 5.74
CA ILE A 16 8.23 5.96 7.08
C ILE A 16 7.38 7.23 7.09
N LYS A 17 7.51 8.10 6.09
CA LYS A 17 6.67 9.32 5.97
C LYS A 17 5.19 8.98 5.81
N LEU A 18 4.87 7.97 5.01
CA LEU A 18 3.50 7.53 4.79
C LEU A 18 2.89 6.96 6.07
N LEU A 19 3.64 6.14 6.82
CA LEU A 19 3.26 5.58 8.12
C LEU A 19 3.10 6.67 9.19
N GLU A 20 3.96 7.68 9.22
CA GLU A 20 3.84 8.83 10.12
C GLU A 20 2.56 9.64 9.83
N LYS A 21 2.25 9.88 8.56
CA LYS A 21 0.99 10.55 8.18
C LYS A 21 -0.23 9.70 8.52
N ALA A 22 -0.16 8.39 8.27
CA ALA A 22 -1.18 7.42 8.70
C ALA A 22 -1.33 7.36 10.23
N SER A 23 -0.30 7.79 10.97
CA SER A 23 -0.34 7.75 12.43
C SER A 23 -1.28 8.82 13.04
N HIS A 24 -1.62 9.85 12.28
CA HIS A 24 -2.49 10.94 12.68
C HIS A 24 -3.92 10.70 12.16
N PRO A 25 -4.95 10.65 13.03
CA PRO A 25 -6.33 10.29 12.66
C PRO A 25 -7.08 11.35 11.84
N ALA A 26 -6.39 12.40 11.36
CA ALA A 26 -7.00 13.42 10.52
C ALA A 26 -7.11 12.93 9.07
N ASN A 27 -8.13 12.11 8.78
CA ASN A 27 -8.76 11.87 7.46
C ASN A 27 -7.87 12.00 6.21
N LEU A 28 -6.72 11.34 6.19
CA LEU A 28 -5.89 11.24 5.00
C LEU A 28 -6.00 9.83 4.44
N LEU A 29 -6.79 9.71 3.36
CA LEU A 29 -6.80 8.54 2.48
C LEU A 29 -5.42 8.46 1.81
N LEU A 30 -4.48 7.77 2.46
CA LEU A 30 -3.13 7.55 1.93
C LEU A 30 -3.10 6.23 1.19
N ILE A 31 -3.05 6.33 -0.14
CA ILE A 31 -2.81 5.18 -1.00
C ILE A 31 -1.28 5.09 -1.19
N PRO A 32 -0.61 4.05 -0.69
CA PRO A 32 0.79 3.84 -1.04
C PRO A 32 0.90 3.56 -2.55
N THR A 33 1.96 4.06 -3.17
CA THR A 33 2.32 3.64 -4.52
C THR A 33 2.71 2.15 -4.53
N LEU A 34 2.63 1.48 -5.68
CA LEU A 34 2.84 0.03 -5.79
C LEU A 34 4.20 -0.43 -5.22
N ASP A 35 5.26 0.34 -5.46
CA ASP A 35 6.60 0.09 -4.93
C ASP A 35 6.67 0.18 -3.40
N ILE A 36 6.02 1.19 -2.80
CA ILE A 36 5.91 1.34 -1.34
C ILE A 36 5.10 0.18 -0.74
N GLU A 37 4.00 -0.22 -1.40
CA GLU A 37 3.16 -1.34 -0.97
C GLU A 37 3.94 -2.66 -0.97
N ILE A 38 4.72 -2.93 -2.02
CA ILE A 38 5.55 -4.14 -2.11
C ILE A 38 6.61 -4.17 -0.99
N VAL A 39 7.26 -3.04 -0.70
CA VAL A 39 8.25 -2.95 0.38
C VAL A 39 7.59 -3.17 1.75
N TRP A 40 6.42 -2.58 1.99
CA TRP A 40 5.68 -2.79 3.23
C TRP A 40 5.27 -4.26 3.39
N GLN A 41 4.66 -4.86 2.37
CA GLN A 41 4.30 -6.28 2.41
C GLN A 41 5.52 -7.18 2.65
N THR A 42 6.66 -6.87 2.04
CA THR A 42 7.92 -7.60 2.28
C THR A 42 8.38 -7.46 3.74
N HIS A 43 8.23 -6.28 4.34
CA HIS A 43 8.56 -6.06 5.75
C HIS A 43 7.61 -6.82 6.70
N LEU A 44 6.33 -6.92 6.35
CA LEU A 44 5.33 -7.72 7.09
C LEU A 44 5.66 -9.23 7.11
N LEU A 45 6.42 -9.75 6.14
CA LEU A 45 6.90 -11.14 6.14
C LEU A 45 7.90 -11.43 7.29
N ARG A 46 8.39 -10.42 8.00
CA ARG A 46 9.27 -10.55 9.16
C ARG A 46 8.65 -9.86 10.40
N PRO A 47 7.64 -10.47 11.04
CA PRO A 47 6.81 -9.81 12.06
C PRO A 47 7.59 -9.24 13.25
N GLU A 48 8.62 -9.95 13.72
CA GLU A 48 9.45 -9.52 14.85
C GLU A 48 10.21 -8.22 14.55
N ILE A 49 10.76 -8.11 13.33
CA ILE A 49 11.50 -6.93 12.89
C ILE A 49 10.54 -5.78 12.59
N TYR A 50 9.43 -6.07 11.91
CA TYR A 50 8.37 -5.09 11.67
C TYR A 50 7.89 -4.47 12.98
N GLN A 51 7.62 -5.30 14.00
CA GLN A 51 7.20 -4.84 15.31
C GLN A 51 8.29 -4.00 15.99
N ALA A 52 9.53 -4.46 16.01
CA ALA A 52 10.64 -3.73 16.61
C ALA A 52 10.85 -2.35 15.96
N ASP A 53 10.80 -2.29 14.63
CA ASP A 53 10.93 -1.05 13.87
C ASP A 53 9.74 -0.12 14.10
N CYS A 54 8.51 -0.64 14.12
CA CYS A 54 7.33 0.14 14.43
C CYS A 54 7.37 0.76 15.83
N ILE A 55 7.76 -0.01 16.84
CA ILE A 55 7.90 0.48 18.22
C ILE A 55 9.05 1.50 18.32
N ARG A 56 10.17 1.26 17.65
CA ARG A 56 11.34 2.15 17.64
C ARG A 56 11.03 3.50 16.98
N LEU A 57 10.33 3.50 15.85
CA LEU A 57 10.09 4.68 15.02
C LEU A 57 8.79 5.42 15.40
N PHE A 58 7.71 4.68 15.67
CA PHE A 58 6.35 5.25 15.81
C PHE A 58 5.74 5.03 17.20
N ARG A 59 6.43 4.33 18.10
CA ARG A 59 5.95 3.99 19.46
C ARG A 59 4.65 3.16 19.51
N ARG A 60 4.22 2.64 18.36
CA ARG A 60 3.04 1.78 18.21
C ARG A 60 3.19 0.93 16.96
N ILE A 61 2.46 -0.17 16.90
CA ILE A 61 2.38 -1.00 15.68
C ILE A 61 1.41 -0.31 14.71
N ILE A 62 1.82 -0.14 13.46
CA ILE A 62 0.92 0.33 12.41
C ILE A 62 0.23 -0.89 11.78
N ASP A 63 -1.08 -0.94 11.87
CA ASP A 63 -1.88 -1.97 11.20
C ASP A 63 -2.04 -1.58 9.73
N HIS A 64 -1.61 -2.47 8.84
CA HIS A 64 -1.75 -2.34 7.39
C HIS A 64 -3.20 -2.08 6.97
N LYS A 65 -4.17 -2.66 7.71
CA LYS A 65 -5.61 -2.46 7.45
C LYS A 65 -6.08 -1.02 7.59
N LEU A 66 -5.36 -0.18 8.34
CA LEU A 66 -5.72 1.22 8.54
C LEU A 66 -5.61 2.06 7.26
N LEU A 67 -4.87 1.59 6.26
CA LEU A 67 -4.74 2.27 4.97
C LEU A 67 -5.60 1.66 3.85
N VAL A 68 -5.94 0.39 3.99
CA VAL A 68 -6.52 -0.40 2.91
C VAL A 68 -8.05 -0.30 2.92
N ASN A 69 -8.71 -0.37 4.07
CA ASN A 69 -10.15 -0.70 4.12
C ASN A 69 -11.12 0.30 3.46
N TYR A 70 -10.81 1.60 3.39
CA TYR A 70 -11.75 2.58 2.79
C TYR A 70 -11.54 2.82 1.30
N ILE A 71 -10.32 2.60 0.82
CA ILE A 71 -9.93 2.93 -0.56
C ILE A 71 -9.95 1.67 -1.40
N GLU A 72 -9.54 0.53 -0.83
CA GLU A 72 -9.43 -0.73 -1.54
C GLU A 72 -10.79 -1.23 -2.03
N ASP A 73 -11.85 -1.13 -1.23
CA ASP A 73 -13.19 -1.57 -1.66
C ASP A 73 -13.70 -0.73 -2.85
N PHE A 74 -13.59 0.60 -2.76
CA PHE A 74 -13.99 1.50 -3.85
C PHE A 74 -13.14 1.30 -5.11
N LEU A 75 -11.82 1.16 -4.97
CA LEU A 75 -10.91 0.96 -6.10
C LEU A 75 -11.04 -0.43 -6.71
N LYS A 76 -11.26 -1.49 -5.91
CA LYS A 76 -11.54 -2.85 -6.40
C LYS A 76 -12.82 -2.85 -7.22
N GLU A 77 -13.86 -2.20 -6.71
CA GLU A 77 -15.14 -2.06 -7.39
C GLU A 77 -14.98 -1.28 -8.71
N GLN A 78 -14.20 -0.19 -8.73
CA GLN A 78 -13.93 0.56 -9.96
C GLN A 78 -13.08 -0.24 -10.95
N ALA A 79 -12.00 -0.88 -10.50
CA ALA A 79 -11.13 -1.69 -11.35
C ALA A 79 -11.87 -2.89 -11.95
N PHE A 80 -12.80 -3.48 -11.19
CA PHE A 80 -13.70 -4.52 -11.68
C PHE A 80 -14.59 -3.97 -12.80
N ARG A 81 -15.27 -2.84 -12.57
CA ARG A 81 -16.10 -2.17 -13.60
C ARG A 81 -15.32 -1.86 -14.87
N ASP A 82 -14.12 -1.30 -14.72
CA ASP A 82 -13.26 -0.93 -15.85
C ASP A 82 -12.85 -2.18 -16.64
N THR A 83 -12.55 -3.29 -15.95
CA THR A 83 -12.21 -4.57 -16.57
C THR A 83 -13.41 -5.14 -17.34
N CYS A 84 -14.60 -5.15 -16.74
CA CYS A 84 -15.84 -5.57 -17.41
C CYS A 84 -16.10 -4.74 -18.67
N GLN A 85 -16.04 -3.41 -18.58
CA GLN A 85 -16.23 -2.53 -19.73
C GLN A 85 -15.20 -2.77 -20.82
N PHE A 86 -13.93 -2.95 -20.46
CA PHE A 86 -12.89 -3.26 -21.43
C PHE A 86 -13.17 -4.57 -22.18
N TYR A 87 -13.56 -5.63 -21.44
CA TYR A 87 -13.88 -6.92 -22.04
C TYR A 87 -15.12 -6.86 -22.93
N GLU A 88 -16.18 -6.18 -22.50
CA GLU A 88 -17.39 -5.93 -23.29
C GLU A 88 -17.05 -5.20 -24.60
N GLN A 89 -16.23 -4.14 -24.54
CA GLN A 89 -15.83 -3.39 -25.73
C GLN A 89 -14.93 -4.21 -26.67
N ARG A 90 -14.06 -5.04 -26.11
CA ARG A 90 -13.03 -5.77 -26.86
C ARG A 90 -13.57 -7.05 -27.49
N PHE A 91 -14.54 -7.71 -26.85
CA PHE A 91 -15.01 -9.06 -27.20
C PHE A 91 -16.53 -9.20 -27.31
N GLY A 92 -17.32 -8.25 -26.79
CA GLY A 92 -18.79 -8.27 -26.89
C GLY A 92 -19.48 -9.31 -26.02
N GLU A 93 -18.79 -9.88 -25.02
CA GLU A 93 -19.37 -10.87 -24.11
C GLU A 93 -20.07 -10.16 -22.93
N GLN A 94 -21.36 -10.47 -22.75
CA GLN A 94 -22.20 -10.11 -21.58
C GLN A 94 -22.18 -11.24 -20.54
#